data_AF-A0A396HPT6-F1
#
_entry.id   AF-A0A396HPT6-F1
#
_cell.length_a   1.000
_cell.length_b   1.000
_cell.length_c   1.000
_cell.angle_alpha   90.00
_cell.angle_beta   90.00
_cell.angle_gamma   90.00
#
_symmetry.space_group_name_H-M   'P 1'
#
loop_
_entity.id
_entity.type
_entity.pdbx_description
1 polymer ?
#
loop_
_entity_poly.entity_id
_entity_poly.type
_entity_poly.pdbx_seq_one_letter_code
_entity_poly.pdbx_strand_id
1 'polypeptide(L)'
;MKLEHAYYMVLYNFGEKLYSGLVATMTSHLQEIARSLEATQVSSFMEELNTKWNDYYKSLPFLSDILRYMERTYIPSTKKTPVYELGLNLWRENVIYSNQIRNRLSNMLLEFVFKERAGEDVNRELIRNVTKMLIDLGPSVYEQVFETPFLQVLAESYKAESQKYIKCFDCGDYLKKVERCLNEETDRVHYLDPKTEKKIINAIEKEMIENPMPRLINMENSGFVNMICGTKYEDLERMYNLFRRVPNGSCSIFVEALG
;
A
#
# COMPACT_ATOMS: atom_id res chain seq x y z
N MET A 1 -33.29 4.94 23.29
CA MET A 1 -34.16 3.99 22.56
C MET A 1 -33.93 2.60 23.17
N LYS A 2 -34.90 2.06 23.92
CA LYS A 2 -34.70 0.86 24.76
C LYS A 2 -34.56 -0.39 23.88
N LEU A 3 -33.56 -1.25 24.16
CA LEU A 3 -33.27 -2.54 23.49
C LEU A 3 -34.51 -3.42 23.22
N GLU A 4 -35.55 -3.28 24.06
CA GLU A 4 -36.85 -3.93 23.90
C GLU A 4 -37.52 -3.64 22.55
N HIS A 5 -37.37 -2.44 21.99
CA HIS A 5 -38.05 -2.04 20.76
C HIS A 5 -37.48 -2.75 19.52
N ALA A 6 -36.15 -2.89 19.43
CA ALA A 6 -35.51 -3.63 18.35
C ALA A 6 -35.85 -5.12 18.40
N TYR A 7 -35.94 -5.69 19.61
CA TYR A 7 -36.39 -7.06 19.84
C TYR A 7 -37.83 -7.30 19.34
N TYR A 8 -38.78 -6.46 19.75
CA TYR A 8 -40.17 -6.60 19.32
C TYR A 8 -40.34 -6.43 17.80
N MET A 9 -39.61 -5.52 17.16
CA MET A 9 -39.70 -5.33 15.71
C MET A 9 -39.33 -6.61 14.94
N VAL A 10 -38.25 -7.31 15.31
CA VAL A 10 -37.86 -8.55 14.64
C VAL A 10 -38.83 -9.70 15.00
N LEU A 11 -39.28 -9.77 16.26
CA LEU A 11 -40.23 -10.79 16.73
C LEU A 11 -41.59 -10.72 16.00
N TYR A 12 -42.03 -9.52 15.61
CA TYR A 12 -43.30 -9.29 14.88
C TYR A 12 -43.13 -9.21 13.34
N ASN A 13 -42.14 -9.91 12.76
CA ASN A 13 -41.89 -9.95 11.31
C ASN A 13 -41.48 -8.61 10.64
N PHE A 14 -41.04 -7.60 11.39
CA PHE A 14 -40.49 -6.35 10.83
C PHE A 14 -38.96 -6.38 10.63
N GLY A 15 -38.34 -7.57 10.62
CA GLY A 15 -36.90 -7.73 10.42
C GLY A 15 -36.38 -7.04 9.16
N GLU A 16 -37.09 -7.17 8.03
CA GLU A 16 -36.68 -6.50 6.77
C GLU A 16 -36.78 -4.98 6.86
N LYS A 17 -37.83 -4.46 7.50
CA LYS A 17 -37.99 -3.01 7.68
C LYS A 17 -36.90 -2.43 8.58
N LEU A 18 -36.49 -3.16 9.62
CA LEU A 18 -35.42 -2.74 10.50
C LEU A 18 -34.05 -2.82 9.80
N TYR A 19 -33.78 -3.88 9.03
CA TYR A 19 -32.53 -4.02 8.29
C TYR A 19 -32.41 -2.99 7.16
N SER A 20 -33.47 -2.80 6.36
CA SER A 20 -33.50 -1.78 5.31
C SER A 20 -33.39 -0.36 5.88
N GLY A 21 -34.06 -0.08 7.00
CA GLY A 21 -33.94 1.20 7.71
C GLY A 21 -32.51 1.45 8.20
N LEU A 22 -31.86 0.42 8.76
CA LEU A 22 -30.45 0.48 9.16
C LEU A 22 -29.54 0.83 7.98
N VAL A 23 -29.67 0.08 6.86
CA VAL A 23 -28.90 0.33 5.64
C VAL A 23 -29.10 1.77 5.18
N ALA A 24 -30.34 2.24 5.07
CA ALA A 24 -30.65 3.60 4.62
C ALA A 24 -30.03 4.67 5.55
N THR A 25 -30.14 4.50 6.86
CA THR A 25 -29.56 5.45 7.84
C THR A 25 -28.04 5.47 7.77
N MET A 26 -27.38 4.30 7.72
CA MET A 26 -25.92 4.21 7.62
C MET A 26 -25.42 4.80 6.30
N THR A 27 -26.07 4.48 5.19
CA THR A 27 -25.75 5.04 3.86
C THR A 27 -25.86 6.56 3.86
N SER A 28 -26.97 7.12 4.36
CA SER A 28 -27.15 8.58 4.42
C SER A 28 -26.05 9.26 5.23
N HIS A 29 -25.71 8.70 6.39
CA HIS A 29 -24.64 9.23 7.24
C HIS A 29 -23.27 9.17 6.55
N LEU A 30 -22.94 8.07 5.88
CA LEU A 30 -21.69 7.93 5.14
C LEU A 30 -21.60 8.85 3.93
N GLN A 31 -22.72 9.13 3.26
CA GLN A 31 -22.77 10.12 2.18
C GLN A 31 -22.57 11.55 2.67
N GLU A 32 -22.97 11.87 3.90
CA GLU A 32 -22.64 13.15 4.55
C GLU A 32 -21.15 13.22 4.89
N ILE A 33 -20.58 12.14 5.42
CA ILE A 33 -19.14 12.02 5.66
C ILE A 33 -18.35 12.22 4.36
N ALA A 34 -18.74 11.54 3.27
CA ALA A 34 -18.08 11.67 1.98
C ALA A 34 -18.11 13.10 1.45
N ARG A 35 -19.28 13.76 1.47
CA ARG A 35 -19.42 15.17 1.09
C ARG A 35 -18.53 16.10 1.92
N SER A 36 -18.43 15.86 3.23
CA SER A 36 -17.53 16.60 4.12
C SER A 36 -16.07 16.42 3.69
N LEU A 37 -15.63 15.19 3.45
CA LEU A 37 -14.25 14.86 3.06
C LEU A 37 -13.88 15.42 1.67
N GLU A 38 -14.83 15.44 0.74
CA GLU A 38 -14.66 16.04 -0.58
C GLU A 38 -14.43 17.56 -0.47
N ALA A 39 -15.11 18.22 0.48
CA ALA A 39 -14.97 19.66 0.75
C ALA A 39 -13.76 20.03 1.63
N THR A 40 -13.14 19.07 2.32
CA THR A 40 -11.95 19.28 3.16
C THR A 40 -10.79 19.85 2.34
N GLN A 41 -9.93 20.67 2.97
CA GLN A 41 -8.70 21.20 2.36
C GLN A 41 -7.61 20.12 2.21
N VAL A 42 -6.72 20.26 1.22
CA VAL A 42 -5.71 19.23 0.88
C VAL A 42 -4.85 18.88 2.09
N SER A 43 -4.41 19.88 2.85
CA SER A 43 -3.57 19.72 4.04
C SER A 43 -4.19 18.89 5.16
N SER A 44 -5.52 18.96 5.37
CA SER A 44 -6.19 18.31 6.52
C SER A 44 -6.94 17.03 6.15
N PHE A 45 -6.96 16.65 4.87
CA PHE A 45 -7.79 15.54 4.38
C PHE A 45 -7.48 14.19 5.02
N MET A 46 -6.21 13.82 5.11
CA MET A 46 -5.81 12.51 5.66
C MET A 46 -6.18 12.39 7.15
N GLU A 47 -5.99 13.47 7.92
CA GLU A 47 -6.34 13.54 9.33
C GLU A 47 -7.85 13.46 9.54
N GLU A 48 -8.62 14.19 8.74
CA GLU A 48 -10.08 14.17 8.81
C GLU A 48 -10.64 12.79 8.39
N LEU A 49 -10.10 12.19 7.33
CA LEU A 49 -10.45 10.83 6.90
C LEU A 49 -10.17 9.81 8.01
N ASN A 50 -8.96 9.85 8.58
CA ASN A 50 -8.56 8.95 9.66
C ASN A 50 -9.46 9.13 10.89
N THR A 51 -9.81 10.37 11.26
CA THR A 51 -10.68 10.65 12.39
C THR A 51 -12.08 10.08 12.16
N LYS A 52 -12.71 10.41 11.02
CA LYS A 52 -14.06 9.92 10.69
C LYS A 52 -14.11 8.40 10.56
N TRP A 53 -13.07 7.79 9.99
CA TRP A 53 -12.95 6.33 9.92
C TRP A 53 -12.91 5.72 11.32
N ASN A 54 -12.05 6.23 12.21
CA ASN A 54 -11.90 5.68 13.55
C ASN A 54 -13.20 5.81 14.36
N ASP A 55 -13.89 6.94 14.26
CA ASP A 55 -15.17 7.14 14.95
C ASP A 55 -16.25 6.18 14.42
N TYR A 56 -16.36 6.07 13.09
CA TYR A 56 -17.30 5.16 12.45
C TYR A 56 -16.99 3.69 12.77
N TYR A 57 -15.76 3.26 12.58
CA TYR A 57 -15.31 1.89 12.80
C TYR A 57 -15.52 1.45 14.26
N LYS A 58 -15.17 2.32 15.23
CA LYS A 58 -15.39 2.06 16.66
C LYS A 58 -16.88 1.97 17.02
N SER A 59 -17.77 2.60 16.24
CA SER A 59 -19.22 2.54 16.48
C SER A 59 -19.87 1.22 16.03
N LEU A 60 -19.28 0.49 15.07
CA LEU A 60 -19.87 -0.72 14.49
C LEU A 60 -20.12 -1.85 15.50
N PRO A 61 -19.21 -2.16 16.45
CA PRO A 61 -19.48 -3.14 17.49
C PRO A 61 -20.67 -2.76 18.36
N PHE A 62 -20.79 -1.49 18.77
CA PHE A 62 -21.93 -1.01 19.57
C PHE A 62 -23.24 -1.13 18.80
N LEU A 63 -23.24 -0.80 17.51
CA LEU A 63 -24.40 -0.95 16.64
C LEU A 63 -24.83 -2.42 16.54
N SER A 64 -23.85 -3.33 16.39
CA SER A 64 -24.06 -4.78 16.34
C SER A 64 -24.64 -5.31 17.66
N ASP A 65 -24.18 -4.79 18.81
CA ASP A 65 -24.68 -5.15 20.14
C ASP A 65 -26.13 -4.71 20.36
N ILE A 66 -26.48 -3.49 19.92
CA ILE A 66 -27.86 -2.99 19.97
C ILE A 66 -28.77 -3.86 19.10
N LEU A 67 -28.28 -4.30 17.95
CA LEU A 67 -29.03 -5.11 16.98
C LEU A 67 -28.80 -6.62 17.13
N ARG A 68 -28.24 -7.07 18.27
CA ARG A 68 -27.84 -8.46 18.51
C ARG A 68 -28.95 -9.50 18.26
N TYR A 69 -30.21 -9.13 18.49
CA TYR A 69 -31.32 -10.04 18.20
C TYR A 69 -31.52 -10.25 16.70
N MET A 70 -31.42 -9.19 15.89
CA MET A 70 -31.44 -9.29 14.43
C MET A 70 -30.26 -10.12 13.92
N GLU A 71 -29.05 -9.87 14.46
CA GLU A 71 -27.82 -10.60 14.15
C GLU A 71 -27.95 -12.12 14.36
N ARG A 72 -28.61 -12.54 15.44
CA ARG A 72 -28.73 -13.96 15.80
C ARG A 72 -29.88 -14.69 15.13
N THR A 73 -30.92 -13.99 14.68
CA THR A 73 -32.17 -14.62 14.23
C THR A 73 -32.51 -14.30 12.79
N TYR A 74 -32.57 -13.01 12.45
CA TYR A 74 -33.00 -12.54 11.14
C TYR A 74 -31.93 -12.69 10.07
N ILE A 75 -30.68 -12.30 10.37
CA ILE A 75 -29.58 -12.32 9.39
C ILE A 75 -29.28 -13.75 8.91
N PRO A 76 -29.16 -14.78 9.77
CA PRO A 76 -28.90 -16.15 9.32
C PRO A 76 -30.05 -16.75 8.52
N SER A 77 -31.30 -16.46 8.90
CA SER A 77 -32.48 -16.99 8.21
C SER A 77 -32.70 -16.37 6.83
N THR A 78 -32.23 -15.13 6.62
CA THR A 78 -32.38 -14.40 5.35
C THR A 78 -31.09 -14.28 4.53
N LYS A 79 -29.97 -14.83 5.03
CA LYS A 79 -28.63 -14.76 4.41
C LYS A 79 -28.18 -13.32 4.08
N LYS A 80 -28.60 -12.36 4.90
CA LYS A 80 -28.17 -10.95 4.77
C LYS A 80 -26.74 -10.79 5.33
N THR A 81 -26.13 -9.63 5.08
CA THR A 81 -24.79 -9.31 5.59
C THR A 81 -24.87 -8.92 7.08
N PRO A 82 -24.01 -9.46 7.96
CA PRO A 82 -23.89 -9.01 9.35
C PRO A 82 -23.62 -7.50 9.44
N VAL A 83 -24.07 -6.84 10.51
CA VAL A 83 -24.03 -5.37 10.65
C VAL A 83 -22.60 -4.83 10.58
N TYR A 84 -21.65 -5.53 11.20
CA TYR A 84 -20.24 -5.15 11.15
C TYR A 84 -19.70 -5.18 9.71
N GLU A 85 -19.90 -6.28 8.99
CA GLU A 85 -19.46 -6.42 7.60
C GLU A 85 -20.21 -5.46 6.67
N LEU A 86 -21.51 -5.26 6.90
CA LEU A 86 -22.32 -4.27 6.20
C LEU A 86 -21.72 -2.86 6.36
N GLY A 87 -21.28 -2.49 7.57
CA GLY A 87 -20.64 -1.20 7.80
C GLY A 87 -19.36 -1.00 6.98
N LEU A 88 -18.51 -2.02 6.91
CA LEU A 88 -17.32 -2.00 6.05
C LEU A 88 -17.69 -1.88 4.56
N ASN A 89 -18.70 -2.63 4.11
CA ASN A 89 -19.20 -2.57 2.73
C ASN A 89 -19.70 -1.17 2.38
N LEU A 90 -20.53 -0.59 3.24
CA LEU A 90 -21.09 0.73 3.00
C LEU A 90 -20.01 1.82 3.03
N TRP A 91 -18.99 1.72 3.90
CA TRP A 91 -17.86 2.66 3.89
C TRP A 91 -17.08 2.59 2.58
N ARG A 92 -16.81 1.38 2.08
CA ARG A 92 -16.16 1.19 0.77
C ARG A 92 -16.94 1.89 -0.34
N GLU A 93 -18.23 1.59 -0.43
CA GLU A 93 -19.11 2.05 -1.50
C GLU A 93 -19.35 3.55 -1.48
N ASN A 94 -19.58 4.13 -0.30
CA ASN A 94 -20.02 5.53 -0.18
C ASN A 94 -18.87 6.50 0.08
N VAL A 95 -17.71 6.04 0.58
CA VAL A 95 -16.57 6.90 0.90
C VAL A 95 -15.38 6.59 0.00
N ILE A 96 -14.82 5.38 0.06
CA ILE A 96 -13.57 5.06 -0.64
C ILE A 96 -13.73 4.95 -2.15
N TYR A 97 -14.89 4.51 -2.65
CA TYR A 97 -15.16 4.43 -4.08
C TYR A 97 -15.66 5.74 -4.70
N SER A 98 -15.83 6.81 -3.92
CA SER A 98 -15.90 8.16 -4.51
C SER A 98 -14.60 8.44 -5.27
N ASN A 99 -14.71 8.71 -6.58
CA ASN A 99 -13.54 8.97 -7.42
C ASN A 99 -12.67 10.11 -6.87
N GLN A 100 -13.28 11.16 -6.34
CA GLN A 100 -12.56 12.31 -5.80
C GLN A 100 -11.77 11.93 -4.55
N ILE A 101 -12.41 11.25 -3.59
CA ILE A 101 -11.78 10.78 -2.35
C ILE A 101 -10.67 9.78 -2.68
N ARG A 102 -10.97 8.79 -3.53
CA ARG A 102 -10.03 7.73 -3.92
C ARG A 102 -8.76 8.29 -4.55
N ASN A 103 -8.91 9.14 -5.56
CA ASN A 103 -7.77 9.69 -6.30
C ASN A 103 -6.93 10.59 -5.40
N ARG A 104 -7.59 11.41 -4.57
CA ARG A 104 -6.91 12.28 -3.61
C ARG A 104 -6.15 11.48 -2.55
N LEU A 105 -6.78 10.46 -1.98
CA LEU A 105 -6.17 9.56 -1.01
C LEU A 105 -4.94 8.86 -1.61
N SER A 106 -5.09 8.30 -2.82
CA SER A 106 -3.99 7.67 -3.54
C SER A 106 -2.82 8.65 -3.72
N ASN A 107 -3.07 9.82 -4.30
CA ASN A 107 -2.04 10.84 -4.55
C ASN A 107 -1.34 11.30 -3.27
N MET A 108 -2.09 11.53 -2.19
CA MET A 108 -1.52 11.97 -0.93
C MET A 108 -0.65 10.87 -0.30
N LEU A 109 -1.13 9.62 -0.28
CA LEU A 109 -0.31 8.51 0.22
C LEU A 109 0.99 8.37 -0.58
N LEU A 110 0.94 8.49 -1.91
CA LEU A 110 2.15 8.49 -2.74
C LEU A 110 3.09 9.63 -2.35
N GLU A 111 2.57 10.86 -2.27
CA GLU A 111 3.35 12.05 -1.92
C GLU A 111 4.05 11.89 -0.56
N PHE A 112 3.33 11.39 0.45
CA PHE A 112 3.91 11.16 1.78
C PHE A 112 5.06 10.15 1.76
N VAL A 113 4.89 9.04 1.05
CA VAL A 113 5.95 8.02 0.97
C VAL A 113 7.16 8.56 0.18
N PHE A 114 6.95 9.36 -0.87
CA PHE A 114 8.07 9.97 -1.60
C PHE A 114 8.78 11.07 -0.82
N LYS A 115 8.05 11.90 -0.07
CA LYS A 115 8.62 12.90 0.85
C LYS A 115 9.48 12.23 1.91
N GLU A 116 9.00 11.14 2.50
CA GLU A 116 9.78 10.36 3.46
C GLU A 116 11.08 9.84 2.82
N ARG A 117 11.03 9.28 1.61
CA ARG A 117 12.23 8.83 0.89
C ARG A 117 13.20 9.96 0.55
N ALA A 118 12.70 11.18 0.41
CA ALA A 118 13.52 12.38 0.25
C ALA A 118 14.15 12.87 1.57
N GLY A 119 13.85 12.22 2.70
CA GLY A 119 14.33 12.57 4.03
C GLY A 119 13.50 13.64 4.73
N GLU A 120 12.31 13.95 4.23
CA GLU A 120 11.38 14.85 4.91
C GLU A 120 10.70 14.13 6.08
N ASP A 121 10.45 14.88 7.16
CA ASP A 121 9.69 14.37 8.30
C ASP A 121 8.21 14.24 7.92
N VAL A 122 7.65 13.04 8.06
CA VAL A 122 6.26 12.74 7.73
C VAL A 122 5.58 12.02 8.88
N ASN A 123 4.26 12.20 8.99
CA ASN A 123 3.47 11.51 9.99
C ASN A 123 3.27 10.02 9.63
N ARG A 124 4.26 9.18 9.95
CA ARG A 124 4.23 7.72 9.73
C ARG A 124 3.04 7.04 10.38
N GLU A 125 2.59 7.52 11.54
CA GLU A 125 1.42 6.97 12.22
C GLU A 125 0.14 7.20 11.42
N LEU A 126 -0.04 8.38 10.83
CA LEU A 126 -1.17 8.68 9.98
C LEU A 126 -1.19 7.79 8.72
N ILE A 127 -0.04 7.62 8.07
CA ILE A 127 0.10 6.73 6.91
C ILE A 127 -0.29 5.31 7.31
N ARG A 128 0.27 4.79 8.42
CA ARG A 128 -0.03 3.45 8.94
C ARG A 128 -1.52 3.26 9.25
N ASN A 129 -2.17 4.25 9.86
CA ASN A 129 -3.57 4.14 10.23
C ASN A 129 -4.48 4.14 8.99
N VAL A 130 -4.15 4.96 7.99
CA VAL A 130 -4.91 5.04 6.73
C VAL A 130 -4.68 3.82 5.85
N THR A 131 -3.44 3.30 5.76
CA THR A 131 -3.17 2.03 5.06
C THR A 131 -3.85 0.87 5.76
N LYS A 132 -3.84 0.85 7.11
CA LYS A 132 -4.59 -0.13 7.90
C LYS A 132 -6.10 -0.06 7.62
N MET A 133 -6.71 1.12 7.54
CA MET A 133 -8.10 1.26 7.12
C MET A 133 -8.35 0.57 5.77
N LEU A 134 -7.49 0.80 4.76
CA LEU A 134 -7.66 0.18 3.45
C LEU A 134 -7.55 -1.36 3.52
N ILE A 135 -6.67 -1.90 4.37
CA ILE A 135 -6.54 -3.34 4.61
C ILE A 135 -7.79 -3.89 5.32
N ASP A 136 -8.29 -3.20 6.34
CA ASP A 136 -9.47 -3.59 7.11
C ASP A 136 -10.75 -3.57 6.23
N LEU A 137 -10.80 -2.70 5.22
CA LEU A 137 -11.86 -2.68 4.20
C LEU A 137 -11.71 -3.82 3.16
N GLY A 138 -10.52 -4.41 3.05
CA GLY A 138 -10.26 -5.61 2.26
C GLY A 138 -8.97 -5.52 1.44
N PRO A 139 -8.26 -6.64 1.21
CA PRO A 139 -6.98 -6.65 0.50
C PRO A 139 -7.03 -5.97 -0.88
N SER A 140 -8.10 -6.19 -1.65
CA SER A 140 -8.27 -5.59 -2.98
C SER A 140 -8.41 -4.07 -2.93
N VAL A 141 -8.94 -3.50 -1.83
CA VAL A 141 -9.06 -2.05 -1.65
C VAL A 141 -7.67 -1.44 -1.43
N TYR A 142 -6.87 -2.03 -0.55
CA TYR A 142 -5.48 -1.62 -0.35
C TYR A 142 -4.67 -1.71 -1.64
N GLU A 143 -4.79 -2.83 -2.36
CA GLU A 143 -4.05 -3.06 -3.61
C GLU A 143 -4.41 -2.04 -4.70
N GLN A 144 -5.71 -1.74 -4.89
CA GLN A 144 -6.16 -0.84 -5.95
C GLN A 144 -5.97 0.63 -5.63
N VAL A 145 -6.19 1.04 -4.37
CA VAL A 145 -6.15 2.46 -3.98
C VAL A 145 -4.73 2.93 -3.72
N PHE A 146 -3.87 2.08 -3.16
CA PHE A 146 -2.52 2.46 -2.75
C PHE A 146 -1.43 1.62 -3.43
N GLU A 147 -1.40 0.30 -3.20
CA GLU A 147 -0.22 -0.52 -3.49
C GLU A 147 0.15 -0.53 -4.98
N THR A 148 -0.83 -0.73 -5.87
CA THR A 148 -0.58 -0.80 -7.32
C THR A 148 -0.12 0.55 -7.88
N PRO A 149 -0.82 1.68 -7.65
CA PRO A 149 -0.31 3.01 -8.04
C PRO A 149 1.08 3.28 -7.45
N PHE A 150 1.30 2.89 -6.20
CA PHE A 150 2.55 3.10 -5.50
C PHE A 150 3.71 2.35 -6.15
N LEU A 151 3.57 1.05 -6.37
CA LEU A 151 4.61 0.24 -7.01
C LEU A 151 4.89 0.70 -8.45
N GLN A 152 3.88 1.19 -9.18
CA GLN A 152 4.08 1.73 -10.52
C GLN A 152 4.98 2.98 -10.50
N VAL A 153 4.62 3.99 -9.70
CA VAL A 153 5.42 5.23 -9.61
C VAL A 153 6.81 4.95 -9.04
N LEU A 154 6.91 4.02 -8.09
CA LEU A 154 8.17 3.60 -7.50
C LEU A 154 9.10 2.95 -8.53
N ALA A 155 8.59 2.02 -9.34
CA ALA A 155 9.36 1.38 -10.40
C ALA A 155 9.84 2.39 -11.46
N GLU A 156 8.98 3.32 -11.86
CA GLU A 156 9.36 4.41 -12.78
C GLU A 156 10.47 5.30 -12.20
N SER A 157 10.40 5.60 -10.90
CA SER A 157 11.43 6.36 -10.18
C SER A 157 12.78 5.63 -10.17
N TYR A 158 12.81 4.35 -9.77
CA TYR A 158 14.04 3.56 -9.75
C TYR A 158 14.63 3.33 -11.14
N LYS A 159 13.78 3.17 -12.16
CA LYS A 159 14.23 3.11 -13.56
C LYS A 159 14.92 4.41 -13.98
N ALA A 160 14.33 5.56 -13.68
CA ALA A 160 14.92 6.86 -13.99
C ALA A 160 16.24 7.09 -13.23
N GLU A 161 16.28 6.72 -11.95
CA GLU A 161 17.47 6.81 -11.11
C GLU A 161 18.59 5.88 -11.61
N SER A 162 18.27 4.63 -11.94
CA SER A 162 19.18 3.66 -12.56
C SER A 162 19.79 4.21 -13.85
N GLN A 163 18.97 4.77 -14.75
CA GLN A 163 19.46 5.39 -15.99
C GLN A 163 20.36 6.60 -15.75
N LYS A 164 20.05 7.42 -14.74
CA LYS A 164 20.90 8.54 -14.32
C LYS A 164 22.22 8.02 -13.79
N TYR A 165 22.21 7.00 -12.93
CA TYR A 165 23.41 6.49 -12.30
C TYR A 165 24.38 5.89 -13.32
N ILE A 166 23.88 5.10 -14.28
CA ILE A 166 24.70 4.53 -15.36
C ILE A 166 25.41 5.63 -16.18
N LYS A 167 24.80 6.82 -16.32
CA LYS A 167 25.41 7.94 -17.07
C LYS A 167 26.44 8.72 -16.26
N CYS A 168 26.37 8.67 -14.92
CA CYS A 168 27.09 9.60 -14.06
C CYS A 168 28.14 8.94 -13.16
N PHE A 169 28.06 7.64 -12.94
CA PHE A 169 28.94 6.91 -12.02
C PHE A 169 29.62 5.76 -12.74
N ASP A 170 30.76 5.32 -12.20
CA ASP A 170 31.37 4.07 -12.61
C ASP A 170 30.55 2.87 -12.07
N CYS A 171 30.84 1.66 -12.55
CA CYS A 171 30.08 0.48 -12.16
C CYS A 171 30.17 0.18 -10.65
N GLY A 172 31.33 0.38 -10.01
CA GLY A 172 31.50 0.12 -8.57
C GLY A 172 30.63 1.05 -7.72
N ASP A 173 30.64 2.35 -8.01
CA ASP A 173 29.83 3.36 -7.32
C ASP A 173 28.34 3.19 -7.60
N TYR A 174 27.97 2.76 -8.81
CA TYR A 174 26.60 2.34 -9.12
C TYR A 174 26.14 1.23 -8.17
N LEU A 175 26.92 0.15 -8.06
CA LEU A 175 26.56 -1.02 -7.24
C LEU A 175 26.45 -0.65 -5.75
N LYS A 176 27.34 0.21 -5.23
CA LYS A 176 27.25 0.74 -3.86
C LYS A 176 25.95 1.49 -3.62
N LYS A 177 25.48 2.28 -4.60
CA LYS A 177 24.21 3.01 -4.50
C LYS A 177 23.00 2.07 -4.49
N VAL A 178 23.02 1.01 -5.29
CA VAL A 178 21.95 -0.01 -5.29
C VAL A 178 21.91 -0.77 -3.96
N GLU A 179 23.06 -1.19 -3.44
CA GLU A 179 23.17 -1.86 -2.13
C GLU A 179 22.61 -0.98 -1.01
N ARG A 180 23.01 0.30 -0.97
CA ARG A 180 22.47 1.26 -0.01
C ARG A 180 20.95 1.42 -0.14
N CYS A 181 20.43 1.50 -1.37
CA CYS A 181 18.99 1.62 -1.62
C CYS A 181 18.20 0.41 -1.09
N LEU A 182 18.69 -0.82 -1.32
CA LEU A 182 18.07 -2.03 -0.79
C LEU A 182 18.04 -2.05 0.74
N ASN A 183 19.12 -1.63 1.39
CA ASN A 183 19.19 -1.55 2.86
C ASN A 183 18.21 -0.50 3.40
N GLU A 184 18.20 0.69 2.80
CA GLU A 184 17.29 1.78 3.19
C GLU A 184 15.81 1.38 3.05
N GLU A 185 15.41 0.69 1.98
CA GLU A 185 14.02 0.23 1.85
C GLU A 185 13.69 -0.89 2.82
N THR A 186 14.63 -1.80 3.12
CA THR A 186 14.40 -2.86 4.13
C THR A 186 14.09 -2.26 5.51
N ASP A 187 14.77 -1.16 5.88
CA ASP A 187 14.54 -0.47 7.15
C ASP A 187 13.25 0.40 7.17
N ARG A 188 12.73 0.80 6.01
CA ARG A 188 11.57 1.72 5.91
C ARG A 188 10.21 1.03 5.98
N VAL A 189 10.09 -0.23 5.58
CA VAL A 189 8.78 -0.84 5.24
C VAL A 189 7.92 -1.23 6.46
N HIS A 190 8.34 -0.90 7.68
CA HIS A 190 7.64 -1.28 8.91
C HIS A 190 6.20 -0.76 9.07
N TYR A 191 5.75 0.20 8.25
CA TYR A 191 4.39 0.76 8.31
C TYR A 191 3.46 0.34 7.15
N LEU A 192 3.94 -0.48 6.21
CA LEU A 192 3.13 -1.03 5.11
C LEU A 192 2.79 -2.51 5.35
N ASP A 193 1.96 -3.10 4.50
CA ASP A 193 1.71 -4.54 4.53
C ASP A 193 3.02 -5.30 4.24
N PRO A 194 3.36 -6.38 4.99
CA PRO A 194 4.57 -7.16 4.74
C PRO A 194 4.68 -7.75 3.32
N LYS A 195 3.56 -7.93 2.62
CA LYS A 195 3.58 -8.37 1.22
C LYS A 195 4.03 -7.25 0.28
N THR A 196 3.79 -5.98 0.63
CA THR A 196 4.24 -4.81 -0.13
C THR A 196 5.76 -4.71 -0.10
N GLU A 197 6.41 -5.04 1.02
CA GLU A 197 7.88 -5.07 1.15
C GLU A 197 8.53 -5.88 0.04
N LYS A 198 8.08 -7.12 -0.12
CA LYS A 198 8.61 -8.02 -1.15
C LYS A 198 8.44 -7.43 -2.55
N LYS A 199 7.32 -6.76 -2.82
CA LYS A 199 7.06 -6.12 -4.12
C LYS A 199 7.94 -4.89 -4.36
N ILE A 200 8.25 -4.11 -3.31
CA ILE A 200 9.20 -2.99 -3.37
C ILE A 200 10.59 -3.51 -3.72
N ILE A 201 11.07 -4.53 -2.99
CA ILE A 201 12.38 -5.12 -3.22
C ILE A 201 12.49 -5.71 -4.64
N ASN A 202 11.44 -6.40 -5.10
CA ASN A 202 11.39 -6.92 -6.47
C ASN A 202 11.43 -5.80 -7.53
N ALA A 203 10.83 -4.63 -7.25
CA ALA A 203 10.89 -3.48 -8.16
C ALA A 203 12.30 -2.90 -8.25
N ILE A 204 13.03 -2.80 -7.13
CA ILE A 204 14.43 -2.39 -7.12
C ILE A 204 15.30 -3.40 -7.87
N GLU A 205 15.15 -4.69 -7.55
CA GLU A 205 15.85 -5.79 -8.23
C GLU A 205 15.68 -5.70 -9.74
N LYS A 206 14.45 -5.56 -10.20
CA LYS A 206 14.15 -5.49 -11.63
C LYS A 206 14.74 -4.24 -12.29
N GLU A 207 14.48 -3.05 -11.74
CA GLU A 207 14.79 -1.79 -12.42
C GLU A 207 16.25 -1.32 -12.22
N MET A 208 16.89 -1.72 -11.11
CA MET A 208 18.26 -1.32 -10.75
C MET A 208 19.30 -2.45 -10.82
N ILE A 209 18.88 -3.71 -10.99
CA ILE A 209 19.82 -4.83 -11.13
C ILE A 209 19.59 -5.55 -12.46
N GLU A 210 18.42 -6.17 -12.65
CA GLU A 210 18.12 -7.04 -13.79
C GLU A 210 18.21 -6.29 -15.13
N ASN A 211 17.42 -5.22 -15.28
CA ASN A 211 17.36 -4.42 -16.51
C ASN A 211 18.74 -3.83 -16.91
N PRO A 212 19.52 -3.22 -16.00
CA PRO A 212 20.81 -2.64 -16.35
C PRO A 212 21.98 -3.64 -16.38
N MET A 213 21.79 -4.88 -15.91
CA MET A 213 22.87 -5.87 -15.74
C MET A 213 23.80 -6.00 -16.95
N PRO A 214 23.33 -6.21 -18.20
CA PRO A 214 24.24 -6.40 -19.33
C PRO A 214 25.11 -5.17 -19.58
N ARG A 215 24.58 -3.97 -19.31
CA ARG A 215 25.28 -2.71 -19.49
C ARG A 215 26.30 -2.46 -18.38
N LEU A 216 26.03 -2.90 -17.16
CA LEU A 216 26.96 -2.80 -16.03
C LEU A 216 28.16 -3.74 -16.21
N ILE A 217 27.92 -4.99 -16.65
CA ILE A 217 28.99 -5.96 -16.96
C ILE A 217 29.94 -5.38 -18.00
N ASN A 218 29.38 -4.87 -19.09
CA ASN A 218 30.10 -4.34 -20.25
C ASN A 218 30.46 -2.85 -20.14
N MET A 219 30.39 -2.27 -18.94
CA MET A 219 30.60 -0.83 -18.78
C MET A 219 32.05 -0.46 -19.08
N GLU A 220 32.24 0.47 -20.01
CA GLU A 220 33.59 0.88 -20.44
C GLU A 220 34.41 1.40 -19.24
N ASN A 221 35.66 0.95 -19.14
CA ASN A 221 36.62 1.37 -18.11
C ASN A 221 36.22 1.13 -16.65
N SER A 222 35.12 0.43 -16.37
CA SER A 222 34.68 0.17 -14.99
C SER A 222 33.89 -1.11 -14.77
N GLY A 223 33.44 -1.78 -15.83
CA GLY A 223 32.68 -3.04 -15.78
C GLY A 223 33.53 -4.24 -15.34
N PHE A 224 32.96 -5.44 -15.50
CA PHE A 224 33.48 -6.68 -14.91
C PHE A 224 34.96 -6.95 -15.23
N VAL A 225 35.33 -6.89 -16.53
CA VAL A 225 36.72 -7.11 -16.97
C VAL A 225 37.68 -6.10 -16.34
N ASN A 226 37.27 -4.83 -16.25
CA ASN A 226 38.08 -3.80 -15.62
C ASN A 226 38.28 -4.05 -14.12
N MET A 227 37.22 -4.49 -13.42
CA MET A 227 37.30 -4.84 -12.01
C MET A 227 38.24 -6.02 -11.75
N ILE A 228 38.23 -7.05 -12.61
CA ILE A 228 39.18 -8.17 -12.54
C ILE A 228 40.61 -7.69 -12.75
N CYS A 229 40.87 -7.03 -13.88
CA CYS A 229 42.23 -6.57 -14.23
C CYS A 229 42.79 -5.57 -13.21
N GLY A 230 41.91 -4.73 -12.64
CA GLY A 230 42.24 -3.76 -11.61
C GLY A 230 42.22 -4.32 -10.19
N THR A 231 41.99 -5.62 -9.98
CA THR A 231 41.92 -6.27 -8.66
C THR A 231 40.94 -5.62 -7.68
N LYS A 232 39.81 -5.09 -8.19
CA LYS A 232 38.75 -4.45 -7.40
C LYS A 232 37.85 -5.50 -6.73
N TYR A 233 38.41 -6.31 -5.82
CA TYR A 233 37.73 -7.47 -5.23
C TYR A 233 36.43 -7.13 -4.49
N GLU A 234 36.39 -6.00 -3.76
CA GLU A 234 35.18 -5.57 -3.05
C GLU A 234 34.03 -5.23 -4.01
N ASP A 235 34.33 -4.63 -5.16
CA ASP A 235 33.31 -4.29 -6.16
C ASP A 235 32.85 -5.55 -6.92
N LEU A 236 33.74 -6.52 -7.15
CA LEU A 236 33.38 -7.83 -7.72
C LEU A 236 32.47 -8.64 -6.77
N GLU A 237 32.80 -8.67 -5.49
CA GLU A 237 31.96 -9.31 -4.47
C GLU A 237 30.57 -8.67 -4.44
N ARG A 238 30.50 -7.33 -4.47
CA ARG A 238 29.23 -6.60 -4.53
C ARG A 238 28.44 -6.90 -5.80
N MET A 239 29.10 -6.93 -6.95
CA MET A 239 28.47 -7.30 -8.22
C MET A 239 27.85 -8.70 -8.15
N TYR A 240 28.61 -9.68 -7.66
CA TYR A 240 28.12 -11.04 -7.48
C TYR A 240 26.92 -11.11 -6.52
N ASN A 241 27.03 -10.45 -5.36
CA ASN A 241 25.99 -10.45 -4.33
C ASN A 241 24.70 -9.78 -4.79
N LEU A 242 24.77 -8.76 -5.63
CA LEU A 242 23.61 -8.11 -6.22
C LEU A 242 23.01 -8.94 -7.36
N PHE A 243 23.84 -9.47 -8.27
CA PHE A 243 23.33 -10.16 -9.46
C PHE A 243 22.72 -11.53 -9.13
N ARG A 244 23.18 -12.23 -8.10
CA ARG A 244 22.53 -13.48 -7.65
C ARG A 244 21.08 -13.29 -7.16
N ARG A 245 20.66 -12.04 -6.92
CA ARG A 245 19.30 -11.70 -6.46
C ARG A 245 18.28 -11.72 -7.60
N VAL A 246 18.72 -11.72 -8.85
CA VAL A 246 17.86 -11.66 -10.03
C VAL A 246 18.04 -12.88 -10.94
N PRO A 247 17.02 -13.26 -11.74
CA PRO A 247 17.13 -14.36 -12.68
C PRO A 247 18.32 -14.19 -13.63
N ASN A 248 19.01 -15.29 -13.94
CA ASN A 248 20.19 -15.34 -14.83
C ASN A 248 21.42 -14.53 -14.37
N GLY A 249 21.38 -13.81 -13.25
CA GLY A 249 22.48 -12.91 -12.89
C GLY A 249 23.80 -13.62 -12.59
N SER A 250 23.77 -14.78 -11.95
CA SER A 250 24.98 -15.59 -11.75
C SER A 250 25.54 -16.10 -13.08
N CYS A 251 24.69 -16.56 -14.00
CA CYS A 251 25.11 -17.04 -15.32
C CYS A 251 25.81 -15.95 -16.13
N SER A 252 25.29 -14.71 -16.11
CA SER A 252 25.87 -13.57 -16.82
C SER A 252 27.31 -13.28 -16.39
N ILE A 253 27.63 -13.41 -15.09
CA ILE A 253 29.00 -13.25 -14.58
C ILE A 253 29.89 -14.41 -15.05
N PHE A 254 29.40 -15.64 -14.99
CA PHE A 254 30.19 -16.81 -15.38
C PHE A 254 30.53 -16.84 -16.87
N VAL A 255 29.62 -16.40 -17.74
CA VAL A 255 29.89 -16.31 -19.19
C VAL A 255 31.05 -15.36 -19.46
N GLU A 256 31.06 -14.19 -18.82
CA GLU A 256 32.12 -13.19 -19.03
C GLU A 256 33.44 -13.60 -18.38
N ALA A 257 33.41 -14.41 -17.31
CA ALA A 257 34.62 -14.90 -16.66
C ALA A 257 35.33 -16.03 -17.43
N LEU A 258 34.60 -16.72 -18.32
CA LEU A 258 35.09 -17.88 -19.08
C LEU A 258 35.37 -17.58 -20.56
N GLY A 259 34.94 -16.43 -21.06
CA GLY A 259 35.18 -15.94 -22.43
C GLY A 259 36.43 -15.09 -22.52
#